data_AF-A0A937B2J3-F1
#
_entry.id   AF-A0A937B2J3-F1
#
_cell.length_a   1.000
_cell.length_b   1.000
_cell.length_c   1.000
_cell.angle_alpha   90.00
_cell.angle_beta   90.00
_cell.angle_gamma   90.00
#
_symmetry.space_group_name_H-M   'P 1'
#
loop_
_entity.id
_entity.type
_entity.pdbx_description
1 polymer ?
#
loop_
_entity_poly.entity_id
_entity_poly.type
_entity_poly.pdbx_seq_one_letter_code
_entity_poly.pdbx_strand_id
1 'polypeptide(L)'
;LRTAQALSITAPAAAGGLGGAVPSRAAAARMAPIVARVAGGPVGGLASIVLPTNFEGESIMLGDGLRARRRVGQNSIEIERQAHNGLLDTGIGAEWGKLPVAAQFGRDESGRRVLQIDVVQLERAIGKPAADRLLGQSGIAGDGLNGRAKKPHDAMVRRRADGVPAGPGGVEPPPGFLPILEMRLTSSVDGGVTVSHAEILDENAKRYCPSYPLVLEVGMRAGTAVDVLGLPGGPERGRLIHQHAAAELKTAQIEKELRARGMQEIHVERGFLGGELKRGFLKSGSSRIDVVEKIGDDSVCIYDFKTGGATFPDRVRERYLREMAMYYGVRNIYVLPVYVP
;
A
#
# COMPACT_ATOMS: atom_id res chain seq x y z
N LEU A 1 26.26 5.45 -52.83
CA LEU A 1 27.53 6.13 -52.49
C LEU A 1 27.25 7.14 -51.38
N ARG A 2 28.11 7.11 -50.35
CA ARG A 2 28.08 7.86 -49.11
C ARG A 2 27.99 9.37 -49.32
N THR A 3 27.25 10.08 -48.45
CA THR A 3 27.82 11.01 -47.44
C THR A 3 26.73 11.54 -46.51
N ALA A 4 26.96 11.40 -45.21
CA ALA A 4 26.32 12.17 -44.15
C ALA A 4 27.14 13.45 -43.90
N GLN A 5 26.49 14.58 -43.65
CA GLN A 5 27.11 15.72 -42.97
C GLN A 5 26.11 16.39 -42.04
N ALA A 6 26.59 16.64 -40.82
CA ALA A 6 25.95 17.35 -39.74
C ALA A 6 25.91 18.86 -40.00
N LEU A 7 24.90 19.54 -39.48
CA LEU A 7 24.89 21.00 -39.33
C LEU A 7 24.46 21.36 -37.91
N SER A 8 25.44 21.81 -37.14
CA SER A 8 25.28 22.61 -35.93
C SER A 8 24.87 24.03 -36.31
N ILE A 9 23.96 24.63 -35.57
CA ILE A 9 23.66 26.06 -35.65
C ILE A 9 24.19 26.70 -34.37
N THR A 10 25.24 27.50 -34.51
CA THR A 10 25.65 28.55 -33.57
C THR A 10 25.24 29.90 -34.17
N ALA A 11 24.65 30.77 -33.34
CA ALA A 11 24.39 32.16 -33.68
C ALA A 11 25.50 33.06 -33.08
N PRO A 12 25.85 34.18 -33.76
CA PRO A 12 26.92 35.08 -33.32
C PRO A 12 26.46 36.15 -32.31
N ALA A 13 27.41 36.55 -31.47
CA ALA A 13 27.45 37.79 -30.66
C ALA A 13 27.74 39.00 -31.58
N ALA A 14 27.75 40.30 -31.24
CA ALA A 14 27.69 41.14 -30.04
C ALA A 14 27.56 42.63 -30.49
N ALA A 15 27.29 43.56 -29.56
CA ALA A 15 27.96 44.88 -29.35
C ALA A 15 26.98 45.93 -28.79
N GLY A 16 27.29 46.80 -27.82
CA GLY A 16 28.51 47.11 -27.04
C GLY A 16 28.09 47.58 -25.63
N GLY A 17 28.94 47.91 -24.66
CA GLY A 17 30.33 48.35 -24.65
C GLY A 17 30.39 49.68 -23.90
N LEU A 18 30.98 49.72 -22.68
CA LEU A 18 31.90 50.76 -22.15
C LEU A 18 32.09 50.68 -20.62
N GLY A 19 33.37 50.62 -20.21
CA GLY A 19 33.93 50.97 -18.89
C GLY A 19 33.77 49.93 -17.78
N GLY A 20 34.78 49.45 -17.05
CA GLY A 20 36.21 49.76 -16.91
C GLY A 20 36.75 49.03 -15.66
N ALA A 21 38.08 48.86 -15.59
CA ALA A 21 38.91 48.35 -14.48
C ALA A 21 39.21 46.83 -14.39
N VAL A 22 40.52 46.57 -14.37
CA VAL A 22 41.32 45.36 -14.10
C VAL A 22 42.52 45.88 -13.25
N PRO A 23 43.24 45.16 -12.35
CA PRO A 23 43.24 43.71 -12.06
C PRO A 23 43.27 43.28 -10.57
N SER A 24 43.08 41.96 -10.40
CA SER A 24 43.84 41.03 -9.54
C SER A 24 43.36 40.63 -8.13
N ARG A 25 43.38 39.30 -7.98
CA ARG A 25 43.37 38.42 -6.79
C ARG A 25 42.03 38.18 -6.09
N ALA A 26 41.37 37.10 -6.52
CA ALA A 26 40.60 36.28 -5.59
C ALA A 26 40.70 34.79 -5.96
N ALA A 27 40.96 34.01 -4.92
CA ALA A 27 41.33 32.61 -4.92
C ALA A 27 40.35 31.69 -5.65
N ALA A 28 40.90 30.78 -6.45
CA ALA A 28 40.25 29.54 -6.80
C ALA A 28 40.11 28.67 -5.53
N ALA A 29 38.99 28.79 -4.83
CA ALA A 29 38.59 27.83 -3.81
C ALA A 29 37.88 26.66 -4.50
N ARG A 30 38.63 25.57 -4.69
CA ARG A 30 38.09 24.24 -4.96
C ARG A 30 37.10 23.88 -3.84
N MET A 31 35.79 23.92 -4.11
CA MET A 31 34.84 23.22 -3.26
C MET A 31 34.97 21.73 -3.54
N ALA A 32 35.78 21.06 -2.72
CA ALA A 32 35.73 19.62 -2.59
C ALA A 32 34.35 19.21 -2.03
N PRO A 33 33.80 18.06 -2.46
CA PRO A 33 32.66 17.48 -1.76
C PRO A 33 33.10 17.15 -0.33
N ILE A 34 32.42 17.73 0.67
CA ILE A 34 32.50 17.28 2.05
C ILE A 34 31.79 15.91 2.08
N VAL A 35 32.53 14.87 1.74
CA VAL A 35 32.25 13.52 2.22
C VAL A 35 32.64 13.56 3.70
N ALA A 36 31.69 13.91 4.55
CA ALA A 36 31.78 13.57 5.96
C ALA A 36 31.73 12.04 6.04
N ARG A 37 32.91 11.42 5.91
CA ARG A 37 33.18 10.08 6.40
C ARG A 37 32.86 10.08 7.89
N VAL A 38 31.64 9.69 8.24
CA VAL A 38 31.37 9.14 9.56
C VAL A 38 32.23 7.88 9.64
N ALA A 39 33.26 7.97 10.47
CA ALA A 39 34.19 6.91 10.73
C ALA A 39 33.44 5.67 11.24
N GLY A 40 33.71 4.52 10.60
CA GLY A 40 33.60 3.17 11.15
C GLY A 40 32.51 2.90 12.17
N GLY A 41 31.25 3.02 11.77
CA GLY A 41 30.12 2.39 12.46
C GLY A 41 29.68 1.14 11.68
N PRO A 42 29.08 0.13 12.34
CA PRO A 42 28.50 -1.01 11.64
C PRO A 42 27.54 -0.51 10.56
N VAL A 43 27.57 -1.14 9.38
CA VAL A 43 26.68 -0.82 8.25
C VAL A 43 25.23 -1.03 8.72
N GLY A 44 24.64 0.02 9.29
CA GLY A 44 23.27 0.05 9.75
C GLY A 44 22.35 0.13 8.55
N GLY A 45 21.33 -0.73 8.50
CA GLY A 45 20.31 -0.64 7.46
C GLY A 45 19.62 0.72 7.51
N LEU A 46 19.53 1.40 6.37
CA LEU A 46 18.72 2.60 6.21
C LEU A 46 17.32 2.20 5.72
N ALA A 47 16.28 2.79 6.30
CA ALA A 47 14.91 2.69 5.83
C ALA A 47 14.42 4.04 5.28
N SER A 48 13.61 4.01 4.23
CA SER A 48 13.17 5.20 3.49
C SER A 48 11.65 5.37 3.51
N ILE A 49 11.13 6.39 4.18
CA ILE A 49 9.69 6.74 4.19
C ILE A 49 9.38 7.71 3.05
N VAL A 50 8.47 7.35 2.15
CA VAL A 50 8.05 8.23 1.05
C VAL A 50 7.22 9.40 1.58
N LEU A 51 7.61 10.62 1.20
CA LEU A 51 6.95 11.84 1.66
C LEU A 51 6.02 12.39 0.57
N PRO A 52 4.87 12.96 0.95
CA PRO A 52 4.01 13.66 0.00
C PRO A 52 4.74 14.88 -0.60
N THR A 53 4.50 15.13 -1.89
CA THR A 53 5.22 16.15 -2.68
C THR A 53 4.91 17.58 -2.24
N ASN A 54 3.79 17.81 -1.55
CA ASN A 54 3.33 19.09 -1.01
C ASN A 54 3.73 19.31 0.47
N PHE A 55 4.73 18.58 0.98
CA PHE A 55 5.19 18.77 2.36
C PHE A 55 6.05 20.04 2.49
N GLU A 56 5.43 21.10 3.02
CA GLU A 56 6.07 22.38 3.39
C GLU A 56 6.24 22.55 4.92
N GLY A 57 5.77 21.60 5.73
CA GLY A 57 5.78 21.71 7.20
C GLY A 57 7.16 21.52 7.84
N GLU A 58 7.29 21.99 9.09
CA GLU A 58 8.47 21.73 9.94
C GLU A 58 8.45 20.31 10.56
N SER A 59 7.29 19.64 10.59
CA SER A 59 7.12 18.35 11.25
C SER A 59 6.24 17.37 10.47
N ILE A 60 6.59 16.08 10.54
CA ILE A 60 5.88 14.95 9.94
C ILE A 60 5.54 13.98 11.04
N MET A 61 4.27 13.68 11.25
CA MET A 61 3.86 12.61 12.17
C MET A 61 4.19 11.26 11.55
N LEU A 62 4.92 10.42 12.27
CA LEU A 62 5.31 9.09 11.82
C LEU A 62 4.36 7.99 12.33
N GLY A 63 3.57 8.28 13.37
CA GLY A 63 2.72 7.31 14.07
C GLY A 63 3.29 6.96 15.46
N ASP A 64 2.52 6.26 16.29
CA ASP A 64 2.93 5.79 17.63
C ASP A 64 3.55 6.88 18.54
N GLY A 65 3.06 8.13 18.44
CA GLY A 65 3.60 9.26 19.20
C GLY A 65 5.01 9.68 18.75
N LEU A 66 5.42 9.34 17.52
CA LEU A 66 6.67 9.76 16.91
C LEU A 66 6.43 10.81 15.83
N ARG A 67 7.37 11.75 15.73
CA ARG A 67 7.41 12.71 14.62
C ARG A 67 8.85 12.94 14.15
N ALA A 68 8.99 13.23 12.87
CA ALA A 68 10.22 13.77 12.29
C ALA A 68 10.09 15.29 12.20
N ARG A 69 11.04 16.03 12.77
CA ARG A 69 11.05 17.49 12.75
C ARG A 69 12.31 18.02 12.06
N ARG A 70 12.13 18.98 11.16
CA ARG A 70 13.21 19.80 10.60
C ARG A 70 13.16 21.18 11.22
N ARG A 71 14.21 21.61 11.91
CA ARG A 71 14.30 22.99 12.41
C ARG A 71 14.63 23.93 11.26
N VAL A 72 14.07 25.14 11.32
CA VAL A 72 14.41 26.21 10.37
C VAL A 72 15.92 26.46 10.39
N GLY A 73 16.53 26.50 9.21
CA GLY A 73 17.98 26.70 9.06
C GLY A 73 18.83 25.44 9.28
N GLN A 74 18.23 24.27 9.56
CA GLN A 74 18.95 23.00 9.67
C GLN A 74 18.60 22.03 8.54
N ASN A 75 19.62 21.32 8.05
CA ASN A 75 19.46 20.25 7.07
C ASN A 75 19.24 18.86 7.70
N SER A 76 19.49 18.74 9.01
CA SER A 76 19.28 17.51 9.78
C SER A 76 17.83 17.34 10.20
N ILE A 77 17.37 16.10 10.29
CA ILE A 77 16.04 15.74 10.81
C ILE A 77 16.20 15.18 12.22
N GLU A 78 15.39 15.70 13.14
CA GLU A 78 15.28 15.20 14.50
C GLU A 78 14.08 14.25 14.57
N ILE A 79 14.30 13.02 15.04
CA ILE A 79 13.20 12.14 15.43
C ILE A 79 12.86 12.43 16.88
N GLU A 80 11.59 12.75 17.13
CA GLU A 80 11.09 13.09 18.46
C GLU A 80 9.98 12.13 18.87
N ARG A 81 9.94 11.79 20.17
CA ARG A 81 8.88 10.99 20.80
C ARG A 81 8.09 11.86 21.76
N GLN A 82 6.78 11.72 21.72
CA GLN A 82 5.88 12.37 22.65
C GLN A 82 6.12 11.83 24.06
N ALA A 83 6.54 12.70 24.97
CA ALA A 83 6.74 12.40 26.39
C ALA A 83 5.44 12.61 27.19
N HIS A 84 4.63 13.59 26.77
CA HIS A 84 3.33 13.89 27.37
C HIS A 84 2.32 14.30 26.29
N ASN A 85 1.07 13.89 26.43
CA ASN A 85 0.00 14.15 25.46
C ASN A 85 -0.50 15.61 25.45
N GLY A 86 0.11 16.48 26.26
CA GLY A 86 -0.39 17.83 26.52
C GLY A 86 -1.64 17.86 27.41
N LEU A 87 -2.33 19.01 27.45
CA LEU A 87 -3.54 19.21 28.24
C LEU A 87 -4.73 18.47 27.60
N LEU A 88 -5.41 17.61 28.36
CA LEU A 88 -6.63 16.89 27.94
C LEU A 88 -6.47 16.09 26.62
N ASP A 89 -5.28 15.53 26.36
CA ASP A 89 -4.94 14.81 25.12
C ASP A 89 -5.14 15.61 23.82
N THR A 90 -5.26 16.95 23.91
CA THR A 90 -5.45 17.82 22.75
C THR A 90 -4.16 18.06 21.95
N GLY A 91 -3.01 17.62 22.48
CA GLY A 91 -1.69 17.93 21.93
C GLY A 91 -1.20 19.35 22.27
N ILE A 92 -2.04 20.21 22.84
CA ILE A 92 -1.65 21.55 23.29
C ILE A 92 -0.75 21.40 24.52
N GLY A 93 0.48 21.88 24.41
CA GLY A 93 1.51 21.69 25.44
C GLY A 93 2.11 20.27 25.45
N ALA A 94 1.96 19.49 24.38
CA ALA A 94 2.64 18.21 24.27
C ALA A 94 4.17 18.41 24.34
N GLU A 95 4.80 17.65 25.22
CA GLU A 95 6.26 17.63 25.36
C GLU A 95 6.83 16.56 24.45
N TRP A 96 7.90 16.92 23.74
CA TRP A 96 8.56 16.07 22.76
C TRP A 96 10.03 15.89 23.14
N GLY A 97 10.43 14.64 23.36
CA GLY A 97 11.80 14.26 23.64
C GLY A 97 12.52 13.85 22.37
N LYS A 98 13.72 14.40 22.14
CA LYS A 98 14.58 14.00 21.01
C LYS A 98 15.09 12.57 21.22
N LEU A 99 14.99 11.75 20.18
CA LEU A 99 15.60 10.42 20.14
C LEU A 99 16.99 10.48 19.50
N PRO A 100 17.95 9.64 19.95
CA PRO A 100 19.27 9.54 19.36
C PRO A 100 19.23 8.71 18.07
N VAL A 101 18.47 9.17 17.08
CA VAL A 101 18.28 8.49 15.78
C VAL A 101 18.68 9.44 14.67
N ALA A 102 19.67 9.02 13.88
CA ALA A 102 20.08 9.73 12.67
C ALA A 102 18.99 9.62 11.60
N ALA A 103 18.54 10.79 11.10
CA ALA A 103 17.58 10.88 10.02
C ALA A 103 17.89 12.06 9.08
N GLN A 104 17.60 11.87 7.80
CA GLN A 104 17.80 12.89 6.77
C GLN A 104 16.75 12.79 5.66
N PHE A 105 16.48 13.90 4.98
CA PHE A 105 15.74 13.83 3.73
C PHE A 105 16.65 13.44 2.58
N GLY A 106 16.18 12.51 1.75
CA GLY A 106 16.84 12.07 0.54
C GLY A 106 15.88 11.97 -0.64
N ARG A 107 16.35 11.34 -1.72
CA ARG A 107 15.51 10.91 -2.83
C ARG A 107 15.69 9.40 -3.02
N ASP A 108 14.61 8.70 -3.38
CA ASP A 108 14.69 7.31 -3.83
C ASP A 108 15.15 7.21 -5.29
N GLU A 109 15.30 5.98 -5.80
CA GLU A 109 15.69 5.71 -7.19
C GLU A 109 14.74 6.32 -8.22
N SER A 110 13.47 6.53 -7.83
CA SER A 110 12.43 7.17 -8.65
C SER A 110 12.44 8.71 -8.54
N GLY A 111 13.40 9.28 -7.80
CA GLY A 111 13.51 10.73 -7.58
C GLY A 111 12.49 11.30 -6.59
N ARG A 112 11.66 10.47 -5.94
CA ARG A 112 10.68 10.91 -4.94
C ARG A 112 11.39 11.27 -3.64
N ARG A 113 10.87 12.28 -2.93
CA ARG A 113 11.43 12.67 -1.63
C ARG A 113 11.14 11.58 -0.59
N VAL A 114 12.17 11.18 0.13
CA VAL A 114 12.08 10.20 1.21
C VAL A 114 12.71 10.72 2.50
N LEU A 115 12.23 10.26 3.65
CA LEU A 115 12.91 10.37 4.93
C LEU A 115 13.70 9.08 5.19
N GLN A 116 15.02 9.20 5.19
CA GLN A 116 15.94 8.10 5.49
C GLN A 116 16.21 8.06 6.99
N ILE A 117 16.05 6.91 7.62
CA ILE A 117 16.22 6.67 9.06
C ILE A 117 17.15 5.48 9.28
N ASP A 118 18.11 5.61 10.20
CA ASP A 118 18.93 4.47 10.65
C ASP A 118 18.06 3.50 11.47
N VAL A 119 17.82 2.31 10.92
CA VAL A 119 16.94 1.30 11.51
C VAL A 119 17.50 0.78 12.83
N VAL A 120 18.82 0.62 12.94
CA VAL A 120 19.45 0.08 14.15
C VAL A 120 19.33 1.07 15.29
N GLN A 121 19.54 2.37 15.02
CA GLN A 121 19.35 3.42 16.02
C GLN A 121 17.87 3.53 16.42
N LEU A 122 16.96 3.44 15.46
CA LEU A 122 15.52 3.44 15.74
C LEU A 122 15.12 2.25 16.61
N GLU A 123 15.50 1.02 16.26
CA GLU A 123 15.23 -0.19 17.05
C GLU A 123 15.76 -0.08 18.49
N ARG A 124 16.94 0.52 18.68
CA ARG A 124 17.49 0.78 20.03
C ARG A 124 16.72 1.84 20.80
N ALA A 125 16.23 2.87 20.12
CA ALA A 125 15.55 4.00 20.76
C ALA A 125 14.12 3.69 21.19
N ILE A 126 13.37 2.90 20.40
CA ILE A 126 11.94 2.63 20.66
C ILE A 126 11.59 1.15 20.82
N GLY A 127 12.58 0.27 20.72
CA GLY A 127 12.39 -1.18 20.72
C GLY A 127 12.03 -1.72 19.35
N LYS A 128 12.55 -2.91 19.05
CA LYS A 128 12.35 -3.60 17.76
C LYS A 128 10.87 -3.73 17.34
N PRO A 129 9.92 -4.17 18.21
CA PRO A 129 8.53 -4.30 17.79
C PRO A 129 7.88 -2.98 17.38
N ALA A 130 8.23 -1.87 18.03
CA ALA A 130 7.70 -0.55 17.69
C ALA A 130 8.32 -0.02 16.39
N ALA A 131 9.63 -0.20 16.21
CA ALA A 131 10.30 0.13 14.95
C ALA A 131 9.71 -0.66 13.77
N ASP A 132 9.49 -1.97 13.92
CA ASP A 132 8.90 -2.80 12.86
C ASP A 132 7.48 -2.33 12.47
N ARG A 133 6.65 -1.93 13.44
CA ARG A 133 5.32 -1.36 13.16
C ARG A 133 5.42 -0.02 12.42
N LEU A 134 6.27 0.88 12.90
CA LEU A 134 6.47 2.20 12.30
C LEU A 134 6.90 2.10 10.84
N LEU A 135 7.90 1.26 10.57
CA LEU A 135 8.45 1.04 9.24
C LEU A 135 7.43 0.33 8.33
N GLY A 136 6.60 -0.56 8.87
CA GLY A 136 5.53 -1.25 8.15
C GLY A 136 4.34 -0.34 7.76
N GLN A 137 3.95 0.60 8.64
CA GLN A 137 2.85 1.54 8.39
C GLN A 137 3.23 2.60 7.34
N SER A 138 4.50 2.98 7.27
CA SER A 138 4.97 4.12 6.47
C SER A 138 5.20 3.82 4.98
N GLY A 139 4.82 2.62 4.50
CA GLY A 139 4.88 2.28 3.06
C GLY A 139 6.30 2.26 2.47
N ILE A 140 7.30 1.93 3.29
CA ILE A 140 8.73 1.99 2.95
C ILE A 140 9.12 0.91 1.92
N ALA A 141 9.73 1.33 0.81
CA ALA A 141 10.59 0.49 -0.01
C ALA A 141 11.98 0.48 0.63
N GLY A 142 12.39 -0.63 1.24
CA GLY A 142 13.73 -0.78 1.80
C GLY A 142 14.67 -1.36 0.76
N ASP A 143 15.58 -0.54 0.20
CA ASP A 143 16.64 -0.98 -0.73
C ASP A 143 17.74 -1.84 -0.06
N GLY A 144 17.59 -2.20 1.22
CA GLY A 144 18.57 -2.96 1.99
C GLY A 144 18.11 -4.35 2.47
N LEU A 145 16.91 -4.82 2.12
CA LEU A 145 16.36 -6.09 2.62
C LEU A 145 16.17 -7.15 1.53
N ASN A 146 17.10 -7.26 0.57
CA ASN A 146 17.13 -8.35 -0.42
C ASN A 146 17.53 -9.74 0.17
N GLY A 147 17.26 -10.00 1.44
CA GLY A 147 17.61 -11.27 2.08
C GLY A 147 16.81 -11.65 3.33
N ARG A 148 15.82 -10.85 3.76
CA ARG A 148 14.90 -11.31 4.81
C ARG A 148 13.75 -12.06 4.13
N ALA A 149 13.68 -13.36 4.44
CA ALA A 149 12.54 -14.20 4.13
C ALA A 149 11.24 -13.41 4.34
N LYS A 150 10.35 -13.44 3.32
CA LYS A 150 8.94 -13.07 3.49
C LYS A 150 8.50 -13.62 4.85
N LYS A 151 7.88 -12.80 5.70
CA LYS A 151 7.42 -13.28 7.00
C LYS A 151 6.58 -14.54 6.73
N PRO A 152 6.67 -15.60 7.55
CA PRO A 152 5.93 -16.83 7.29
C PRO A 152 4.42 -16.64 7.08
N HIS A 153 3.84 -15.52 7.55
CA HIS A 153 2.45 -15.14 7.26
C HIS A 153 2.24 -14.42 5.91
N ASP A 154 3.20 -13.64 5.41
CA ASP A 154 3.17 -13.03 4.07
C ASP A 154 3.29 -14.09 2.96
N ALA A 155 3.82 -15.26 3.33
CA ALA A 155 3.86 -16.46 2.54
C ALA A 155 2.92 -17.51 3.15
N MET A 156 1.62 -17.25 3.17
CA MET A 156 0.64 -18.35 3.07
C MET A 156 0.77 -18.98 1.67
N VAL A 157 1.92 -19.61 1.43
CA VAL A 157 2.11 -20.61 0.39
C VAL A 157 1.38 -21.83 0.93
N ARG A 158 0.46 -22.37 0.13
CA ARG A 158 -0.07 -23.72 0.32
C ARG A 158 1.04 -24.66 0.83
N ARG A 159 1.02 -24.99 2.12
CA ARG A 159 1.27 -26.39 2.47
C ARG A 159 -0.05 -27.08 2.22
N ARG A 160 -0.24 -27.57 0.99
CA ARG A 160 -1.32 -28.54 0.75
C ARG A 160 -1.06 -29.67 1.74
N ALA A 161 -2.06 -29.98 2.57
CA ALA A 161 -2.32 -31.36 2.90
C ALA A 161 -2.65 -32.04 1.55
N ASP A 162 -1.95 -33.12 1.24
CA ASP A 162 -2.03 -33.80 -0.05
C ASP A 162 -3.49 -34.09 -0.43
N GLY A 163 -3.94 -33.64 -1.61
CA GLY A 163 -5.20 -34.10 -2.21
C GLY A 163 -6.32 -33.09 -2.46
N VAL A 164 -6.19 -31.80 -2.17
CA VAL A 164 -7.25 -30.81 -2.51
C VAL A 164 -7.27 -30.54 -4.02
N PRO A 165 -8.38 -30.82 -4.74
CA PRO A 165 -8.47 -30.60 -6.19
C PRO A 165 -8.22 -29.14 -6.56
N ALA A 166 -7.79 -28.90 -7.80
CA ALA A 166 -7.75 -27.55 -8.35
C ALA A 166 -9.14 -26.90 -8.19
N GLY A 167 -9.18 -25.59 -7.92
CA GLY A 167 -10.45 -24.87 -7.77
C GLY A 167 -11.35 -25.03 -9.01
N PRO A 168 -12.61 -24.59 -8.95
CA PRO A 168 -13.53 -24.68 -10.08
C PRO A 168 -12.89 -24.05 -11.33
N GLY A 169 -12.58 -24.87 -12.35
CA GLY A 169 -11.84 -24.44 -13.55
C GLY A 169 -10.53 -25.21 -13.82
N GLY A 170 -10.06 -26.07 -12.91
CA GLY A 170 -8.96 -27.01 -13.17
C GLY A 170 -7.56 -26.38 -13.27
N VAL A 171 -7.45 -25.06 -13.29
CA VAL A 171 -6.18 -24.32 -13.28
C VAL A 171 -5.76 -24.09 -11.83
N GLU A 172 -4.56 -24.55 -11.49
CA GLU A 172 -4.01 -24.30 -10.16
C GLU A 172 -3.62 -22.83 -10.02
N PRO A 173 -4.07 -22.11 -8.98
CA PRO A 173 -3.65 -20.74 -8.78
C PRO A 173 -2.14 -20.69 -8.48
N PRO A 174 -1.45 -19.60 -8.86
CA PRO A 174 -0.01 -19.49 -8.69
C PRO A 174 0.39 -19.58 -7.20
N PRO A 175 1.63 -20.01 -6.89
CA PRO A 175 2.14 -20.01 -5.53
C PRO A 175 1.98 -18.63 -4.86
N GLY A 176 1.32 -18.59 -3.70
CA GLY A 176 1.01 -17.35 -2.97
C GLY A 176 -0.38 -16.77 -3.22
N PHE A 177 -1.23 -17.47 -3.99
CA PHE A 177 -2.66 -17.18 -4.01
C PHE A 177 -3.27 -17.46 -2.63
N LEU A 178 -4.02 -16.48 -2.11
CA LEU A 178 -4.61 -16.60 -0.79
C LEU A 178 -5.79 -17.56 -0.80
N PRO A 179 -5.94 -18.40 0.25
CA PRO A 179 -7.17 -19.13 0.43
C PRO A 179 -8.32 -18.18 0.80
N ILE A 180 -9.54 -18.69 0.81
CA ILE A 180 -10.69 -17.94 1.31
C ILE A 180 -10.54 -17.76 2.82
N LEU A 181 -10.80 -16.56 3.31
CA LEU A 181 -10.53 -16.19 4.70
C LEU A 181 -11.82 -15.74 5.38
N GLU A 182 -12.13 -16.37 6.51
CA GLU A 182 -12.97 -15.79 7.53
C GLU A 182 -12.12 -14.84 8.36
N MET A 183 -12.60 -13.63 8.54
CA MET A 183 -11.99 -12.64 9.40
C MET A 183 -13.03 -12.12 10.38
N ARG A 184 -12.72 -12.17 11.67
CA ARG A 184 -13.63 -11.68 12.72
C ARG A 184 -12.99 -10.50 13.43
N LEU A 185 -13.79 -9.47 13.63
CA LEU A 185 -13.41 -8.32 14.45
C LEU A 185 -13.96 -8.55 15.85
N THR A 186 -13.06 -8.75 16.79
CA THR A 186 -13.40 -8.81 18.21
C THR A 186 -12.90 -7.56 18.92
N SER A 187 -13.74 -6.96 19.74
CA SER A 187 -13.31 -5.90 20.66
C SER A 187 -12.40 -6.53 21.72
N SER A 188 -11.19 -6.00 21.85
CA SER A 188 -10.31 -6.29 22.96
C SER A 188 -10.82 -5.59 24.23
N VAL A 189 -10.51 -6.16 25.39
CA VAL A 189 -10.84 -5.63 26.72
C VAL A 189 -10.28 -4.21 26.91
N ASP A 190 -9.17 -3.89 26.22
CA ASP A 190 -8.48 -2.60 26.29
C ASP A 190 -9.02 -1.55 25.29
N GLY A 191 -10.19 -1.80 24.67
CA GLY A 191 -10.75 -0.92 23.63
C GLY A 191 -10.03 -1.01 22.27
N GLY A 192 -9.01 -1.85 22.15
CA GLY A 192 -8.40 -2.21 20.86
C GLY A 192 -9.30 -3.12 20.01
N VAL A 193 -9.08 -3.15 18.70
CA VAL A 193 -9.76 -4.08 17.80
C VAL A 193 -8.78 -5.21 17.44
N THR A 194 -9.13 -6.44 17.79
CA THR A 194 -8.36 -7.62 17.41
C THR A 194 -8.98 -8.24 16.15
N VAL A 195 -8.16 -8.53 15.16
CA VAL A 195 -8.57 -9.24 13.95
C VAL A 195 -8.11 -10.69 14.08
N SER A 196 -9.05 -11.63 14.14
CA SER A 196 -8.73 -13.05 13.99
C SER A 196 -8.93 -13.49 12.55
N HIS A 197 -8.11 -14.45 12.12
CA HIS A 197 -8.15 -15.02 10.78
C HIS A 197 -8.39 -16.52 10.90
N ALA A 198 -9.31 -17.06 10.10
CA ALA A 198 -9.49 -18.48 9.91
C ALA A 198 -9.58 -18.78 8.41
N GLU A 199 -8.88 -19.82 7.96
CA GLU A 199 -8.96 -20.27 6.59
C GLU A 199 -10.26 -21.06 6.37
N ILE A 200 -10.98 -20.73 5.29
CA ILE A 200 -12.14 -21.49 4.83
C ILE A 200 -11.72 -22.24 3.57
N LEU A 201 -11.98 -23.55 3.54
CA LEU A 201 -11.81 -24.35 2.33
C LEU A 201 -12.81 -23.91 1.25
N ASP A 202 -12.40 -23.88 -0.02
CA ASP A 202 -13.24 -23.46 -1.16
C ASP A 202 -14.61 -24.16 -1.20
N GLU A 203 -14.64 -25.46 -0.91
CA GLU A 203 -15.88 -26.25 -0.85
C GLU A 203 -16.88 -25.76 0.22
N ASN A 204 -16.37 -25.11 1.27
CA ASN A 204 -17.17 -24.56 2.37
C ASN A 204 -17.54 -23.09 2.15
N ALA A 205 -16.94 -22.41 1.17
CA ALA A 205 -17.18 -20.98 0.94
C ALA A 205 -18.66 -20.66 0.69
N LYS A 206 -19.36 -21.53 -0.07
CA LYS A 206 -20.80 -21.38 -0.36
C LYS A 206 -21.67 -21.40 0.91
N ARG A 207 -21.21 -22.04 1.99
CA ARG A 207 -21.94 -22.08 3.27
C ARG A 207 -22.01 -20.71 3.93
N TYR A 208 -20.93 -19.93 3.82
CA TYR A 208 -20.82 -18.61 4.45
C TYR A 208 -21.20 -17.49 3.47
N CYS A 209 -20.89 -17.67 2.20
CA CYS A 209 -21.08 -16.71 1.12
C CYS A 209 -21.80 -17.38 -0.06
N PRO A 210 -23.13 -17.49 -0.02
CA PRO A 210 -23.93 -18.25 -0.98
C PRO A 210 -23.76 -17.81 -2.44
N SER A 211 -23.41 -16.55 -2.66
CA SER A 211 -23.20 -15.96 -3.98
C SER A 211 -21.82 -16.25 -4.58
N TYR A 212 -20.88 -16.82 -3.80
CA TYR A 212 -19.51 -17.10 -4.26
C TYR A 212 -19.43 -17.87 -5.59
N PRO A 213 -20.18 -18.97 -5.80
CA PRO A 213 -20.10 -19.70 -7.07
C PRO A 213 -20.51 -18.86 -8.29
N LEU A 214 -21.53 -17.99 -8.12
CA LEU A 214 -22.02 -17.14 -9.20
C LEU A 214 -21.04 -16.00 -9.50
N VAL A 215 -20.46 -15.38 -8.46
CA VAL A 215 -19.43 -14.34 -8.63
C VAL A 215 -18.17 -14.92 -9.30
N LEU A 216 -17.77 -16.13 -8.92
CA LEU A 216 -16.68 -16.84 -9.58
C LEU A 216 -16.98 -17.12 -11.05
N GLU A 217 -18.16 -17.62 -11.37
CA GLU A 217 -18.59 -17.86 -12.76
C GLU A 217 -18.52 -16.57 -13.60
N VAL A 218 -19.01 -15.45 -13.07
CA VAL A 218 -18.90 -14.13 -13.70
C VAL A 218 -17.44 -13.74 -13.94
N GLY A 219 -16.57 -13.94 -12.95
CA GLY A 219 -15.13 -13.72 -13.09
C GLY A 219 -14.50 -14.54 -14.23
N MET A 220 -14.86 -15.81 -14.33
CA MET A 220 -14.35 -16.71 -15.37
C MET A 220 -14.85 -16.33 -16.78
N ARG A 221 -16.12 -15.93 -16.91
CA ARG A 221 -16.67 -15.40 -18.17
C ARG A 221 -16.00 -14.10 -18.58
N ALA A 222 -15.77 -13.19 -17.63
CA ALA A 222 -15.04 -11.95 -17.87
C ALA A 222 -13.59 -12.22 -18.33
N GLY A 223 -12.90 -13.17 -17.69
CA GLY A 223 -11.58 -13.64 -18.12
C GLY A 223 -11.58 -14.13 -19.56
N THR A 224 -12.50 -15.06 -19.88
CA THR A 224 -12.66 -15.61 -21.22
C THR A 224 -12.94 -14.53 -22.28
N ALA A 225 -13.81 -13.57 -21.97
CA ALA A 225 -14.13 -12.47 -22.87
C ALA A 225 -12.93 -11.56 -23.17
N VAL A 226 -12.09 -11.31 -22.17
CA VAL A 226 -10.86 -10.49 -22.34
C VAL A 226 -9.77 -11.28 -23.05
N ASP A 227 -9.68 -12.60 -22.88
CA ASP A 227 -8.67 -13.45 -23.54
C ASP A 227 -8.81 -13.46 -25.06
N VAL A 228 -10.02 -13.31 -25.58
CA VAL A 228 -10.28 -13.17 -27.04
C VAL A 228 -9.55 -11.96 -27.63
N LEU A 229 -9.20 -10.96 -26.82
CA LEU A 229 -8.46 -9.77 -27.25
C LEU A 229 -6.95 -10.04 -27.43
N GLY A 230 -6.45 -11.21 -27.02
CA GLY A 230 -5.04 -11.58 -27.17
C GLY A 230 -4.07 -10.72 -26.33
N LEU A 231 -4.56 -10.08 -25.27
CA LEU A 231 -3.75 -9.23 -24.42
C LEU A 231 -2.78 -10.08 -23.57
N PRO A 232 -1.51 -9.67 -23.43
CA PRO A 232 -0.60 -10.35 -22.53
C PRO A 232 -1.06 -10.21 -21.08
N GLY A 233 -0.63 -11.14 -20.22
CA GLY A 233 -0.84 -11.03 -18.78
C GLY A 233 -0.23 -9.73 -18.24
N GLY A 234 -1.02 -8.95 -17.48
CA GLY A 234 -0.57 -7.69 -16.92
C GLY A 234 -1.69 -6.81 -16.38
N PRO A 235 -1.36 -5.61 -15.87
CA PRO A 235 -2.32 -4.71 -15.23
C PRO A 235 -3.47 -4.28 -16.15
N GLU A 236 -3.20 -4.13 -17.45
CA GLU A 236 -4.23 -3.75 -18.42
C GLU A 236 -5.27 -4.84 -18.63
N ARG A 237 -4.82 -6.09 -18.84
CA ARG A 237 -5.70 -7.27 -18.89
C ARG A 237 -6.54 -7.37 -17.61
N GLY A 238 -5.89 -7.26 -16.45
CA GLY A 238 -6.57 -7.31 -15.15
C GLY A 238 -7.66 -6.25 -15.03
N ARG A 239 -7.35 -4.99 -15.38
CA ARG A 239 -8.34 -3.91 -15.37
C ARG A 239 -9.55 -4.20 -16.26
N LEU A 240 -9.35 -4.76 -17.46
CA LEU A 240 -10.46 -5.12 -18.35
C LEU A 240 -11.31 -6.24 -17.77
N ILE A 241 -10.69 -7.25 -17.14
CA ILE A 241 -11.42 -8.34 -16.48
C ILE A 241 -12.33 -7.79 -15.37
N HIS A 242 -11.81 -6.92 -14.51
CA HIS A 242 -12.62 -6.26 -13.47
C HIS A 242 -13.76 -5.44 -14.07
N GLN A 243 -13.50 -4.67 -15.14
CA GLN A 243 -14.54 -3.89 -15.83
C GLN A 243 -15.65 -4.77 -16.43
N HIS A 244 -15.27 -5.87 -17.09
CA HIS A 244 -16.22 -6.82 -17.67
C HIS A 244 -17.03 -7.54 -16.59
N ALA A 245 -16.39 -8.05 -15.54
CA ALA A 245 -17.06 -8.68 -14.41
C ALA A 245 -18.04 -7.71 -13.73
N ALA A 246 -17.60 -6.46 -13.51
CA ALA A 246 -18.43 -5.42 -12.92
C ALA A 246 -19.63 -5.05 -13.79
N ALA A 247 -19.48 -5.05 -15.12
CA ALA A 247 -20.59 -4.81 -16.04
C ALA A 247 -21.59 -5.97 -16.02
N GLU A 248 -21.10 -7.21 -15.97
CA GLU A 248 -21.92 -8.41 -15.96
C GLU A 248 -22.72 -8.55 -14.64
N LEU A 249 -22.09 -8.26 -13.50
CA LEU A 249 -22.74 -8.25 -12.18
C LEU A 249 -23.86 -7.21 -12.05
N LYS A 250 -23.82 -6.13 -12.85
CA LYS A 250 -24.84 -5.07 -12.88
C LYS A 250 -25.99 -5.38 -13.83
N THR A 251 -25.99 -6.53 -14.49
CA THR A 251 -27.11 -6.93 -15.35
C THR A 251 -28.32 -7.30 -14.49
N ALA A 252 -29.53 -6.97 -14.96
CA ALA A 252 -30.76 -7.24 -14.23
C ALA A 252 -30.97 -8.74 -13.96
N GLN A 253 -30.46 -9.61 -14.84
CA GLN A 253 -30.51 -11.05 -14.66
C GLN A 253 -29.66 -11.49 -13.47
N ILE A 254 -28.39 -11.09 -13.43
CA ILE A 254 -27.49 -11.48 -12.34
C ILE A 254 -27.96 -10.88 -11.01
N GLU A 255 -28.39 -9.61 -10.99
CA GLU A 255 -28.99 -9.02 -9.79
C GLU A 255 -30.22 -9.80 -9.30
N LYS A 256 -31.08 -10.27 -10.20
CA LYS A 256 -32.25 -11.10 -9.85
C LYS A 256 -31.83 -12.45 -9.27
N GLU A 257 -30.85 -13.11 -9.89
CA GLU A 257 -30.32 -14.40 -9.41
C GLU A 257 -29.66 -14.27 -8.04
N LEU A 258 -28.89 -13.20 -7.81
CA LEU A 258 -28.26 -12.93 -6.53
C LEU A 258 -29.29 -12.63 -5.44
N ARG A 259 -30.30 -11.79 -5.72
CA ARG A 259 -31.40 -11.54 -4.77
C ARG A 259 -32.19 -12.80 -4.44
N ALA A 260 -32.43 -13.67 -5.43
CA ALA A 260 -33.09 -14.96 -5.21
C ALA A 260 -32.30 -15.89 -4.27
N ARG A 261 -31.00 -15.65 -4.11
CA ARG A 261 -30.11 -16.38 -3.18
C ARG A 261 -29.98 -15.72 -1.81
N GLY A 262 -30.77 -14.68 -1.52
CA GLY A 262 -30.79 -13.99 -0.23
C GLY A 262 -29.83 -12.80 -0.13
N MET A 263 -29.22 -12.39 -1.25
CA MET A 263 -28.40 -11.18 -1.27
C MET A 263 -29.27 -9.94 -0.99
N GLN A 264 -28.94 -9.22 0.07
CA GLN A 264 -29.66 -8.00 0.47
C GLN A 264 -29.17 -6.78 -0.33
N GLU A 265 -27.85 -6.60 -0.39
CA GLU A 265 -27.21 -5.44 -1.01
C GLU A 265 -25.97 -5.91 -1.78
N ILE A 266 -25.79 -5.35 -2.99
CA ILE A 266 -24.58 -5.53 -3.79
C ILE A 266 -23.92 -4.19 -4.08
N HIS A 267 -22.64 -4.09 -3.74
CA HIS A 267 -21.82 -2.95 -4.09
C HIS A 267 -20.72 -3.40 -5.03
N VAL A 268 -20.90 -3.09 -6.32
CA VAL A 268 -19.91 -3.38 -7.35
C VAL A 268 -19.00 -2.17 -7.58
N GLU A 269 -17.69 -2.37 -7.43
CA GLU A 269 -16.65 -1.37 -7.73
C GLU A 269 -16.84 -0.08 -6.93
N ARG A 270 -17.13 -0.23 -5.63
CA ARG A 270 -17.38 0.90 -4.73
C ARG A 270 -16.20 1.12 -3.80
N GLY A 271 -15.97 2.39 -3.47
CA GLY A 271 -14.99 2.76 -2.48
C GLY A 271 -15.63 3.01 -1.12
N PHE A 272 -14.94 2.56 -0.09
CA PHE A 272 -15.33 2.80 1.29
C PHE A 272 -14.23 3.62 1.97
N LEU A 273 -14.63 4.61 2.77
CA LEU A 273 -13.69 5.42 3.55
C LEU A 273 -14.42 5.98 4.78
N GLY A 274 -13.91 5.67 5.96
CA GLY A 274 -14.46 6.19 7.23
C GLY A 274 -15.91 5.80 7.48
N GLY A 275 -16.32 4.59 7.06
CA GLY A 275 -17.69 4.11 7.26
C GLY A 275 -18.71 4.73 6.30
N GLU A 276 -18.28 5.40 5.23
CA GLU A 276 -19.16 5.94 4.20
C GLU A 276 -18.90 5.31 2.82
N LEU A 277 -19.97 5.09 2.07
CA LEU A 277 -19.89 4.70 0.66
C LEU A 277 -19.53 5.92 -0.19
N LYS A 278 -18.34 5.92 -0.79
CA LYS A 278 -17.89 6.99 -1.69
C LYS A 278 -18.14 6.59 -3.14
N ARG A 279 -18.88 7.43 -3.87
CA ARG A 279 -19.02 7.35 -5.33
C ARG A 279 -17.97 8.28 -5.97
N GLY A 280 -17.12 7.76 -6.85
CA GLY A 280 -16.20 8.59 -7.66
C GLY A 280 -14.71 8.43 -7.33
N PHE A 281 -13.90 9.45 -7.66
CA PHE A 281 -12.44 9.41 -7.54
C PHE A 281 -12.02 9.22 -6.09
N LEU A 282 -11.34 8.10 -5.85
CA LEU A 282 -10.93 7.67 -4.54
C LEU A 282 -9.62 8.35 -4.14
N LYS A 283 -9.62 9.06 -3.01
CA LYS A 283 -8.39 9.61 -2.42
C LYS A 283 -7.44 8.46 -2.09
N SER A 284 -6.13 8.72 -2.12
CA SER A 284 -5.13 7.78 -1.59
C SER A 284 -5.56 7.29 -0.21
N GLY A 285 -5.67 5.97 -0.03
CA GLY A 285 -6.04 5.35 1.23
C GLY A 285 -7.38 4.60 1.25
N SER A 286 -8.34 4.90 0.37
CA SER A 286 -9.62 4.16 0.34
C SER A 286 -9.49 2.78 -0.31
N SER A 287 -10.28 1.82 0.17
CA SER A 287 -10.40 0.50 -0.44
C SER A 287 -11.40 0.53 -1.59
N ARG A 288 -10.95 0.24 -2.82
CA ARG A 288 -11.86 -0.07 -3.91
C ARG A 288 -12.11 -1.57 -3.88
N ILE A 289 -13.33 -1.94 -3.52
CA ILE A 289 -13.73 -3.34 -3.37
C ILE A 289 -14.56 -3.73 -4.60
N ASP A 290 -14.25 -4.87 -5.20
CA ASP A 290 -14.91 -5.29 -6.45
C ASP A 290 -16.37 -5.64 -6.21
N VAL A 291 -16.66 -6.49 -5.23
CA VAL A 291 -18.03 -6.83 -4.84
C VAL A 291 -18.15 -6.96 -3.34
N VAL A 292 -19.18 -6.35 -2.76
CA VAL A 292 -19.57 -6.56 -1.37
C VAL A 292 -21.01 -7.05 -1.32
N GLU A 293 -21.23 -8.13 -0.56
CA GLU A 293 -22.52 -8.73 -0.27
C GLU A 293 -22.78 -8.69 1.24
N LYS A 294 -23.91 -8.09 1.64
CA LYS A 294 -24.39 -8.21 3.02
C LYS A 294 -25.19 -9.50 3.21
N ILE A 295 -24.81 -10.31 4.20
CA ILE A 295 -25.45 -11.59 4.56
C ILE A 295 -26.09 -11.46 5.95
N GLY A 296 -27.41 -11.33 5.99
CA GLY A 296 -28.12 -11.12 7.25
C GLY A 296 -27.67 -9.86 7.97
N ASP A 297 -27.72 -9.87 9.30
CA ASP A 297 -27.50 -8.65 10.10
C ASP A 297 -26.07 -8.49 10.63
N ASP A 298 -25.26 -9.56 10.67
CA ASP A 298 -23.95 -9.56 11.36
C ASP A 298 -22.79 -10.04 10.47
N SER A 299 -23.03 -10.23 9.16
CA SER A 299 -22.03 -10.76 8.24
C SER A 299 -21.98 -10.04 6.90
N VAL A 300 -20.77 -9.91 6.35
CA VAL A 300 -20.51 -9.41 4.99
C VAL A 300 -19.54 -10.33 4.26
N CYS A 301 -19.79 -10.59 2.99
CA CYS A 301 -18.87 -11.26 2.08
C CYS A 301 -18.26 -10.24 1.11
N ILE A 302 -16.94 -10.23 1.03
CA ILE A 302 -16.17 -9.40 0.11
C ILE A 302 -15.57 -10.30 -0.96
N TYR A 303 -15.89 -10.03 -2.21
CA TYR A 303 -15.28 -10.69 -3.34
C TYR A 303 -14.32 -9.73 -4.03
N ASP A 304 -13.07 -10.15 -4.19
CA ASP A 304 -12.01 -9.35 -4.79
C ASP A 304 -11.40 -10.19 -5.92
N PHE A 305 -11.62 -9.77 -7.18
CA PHE A 305 -11.10 -10.46 -8.35
C PHE A 305 -9.58 -10.36 -8.39
N LYS A 306 -8.93 -11.49 -8.67
CA LYS A 306 -7.48 -11.61 -8.72
C LYS A 306 -7.06 -12.24 -10.02
N THR A 307 -6.39 -11.43 -10.83
CA THR A 307 -5.85 -11.86 -12.13
C THR A 307 -4.35 -12.09 -12.02
N GLY A 308 -3.87 -13.24 -12.52
CA GLY A 308 -2.45 -13.60 -12.52
C GLY A 308 -1.85 -13.70 -11.11
N GLY A 309 -0.62 -13.18 -10.93
CA GLY A 309 0.13 -13.25 -9.66
C GLY A 309 -0.22 -12.16 -8.63
N ALA A 310 -1.36 -11.49 -8.77
CA ALA A 310 -1.76 -10.42 -7.86
C ALA A 310 -1.97 -10.97 -6.44
N THR A 311 -1.25 -10.41 -5.46
CA THR A 311 -1.39 -10.76 -4.06
C THR A 311 -2.38 -9.84 -3.35
N PHE A 312 -2.79 -10.22 -2.15
CA PHE A 312 -3.71 -9.42 -1.33
C PHE A 312 -3.08 -9.14 0.04
N PRO A 313 -2.33 -8.02 0.18
CA PRO A 313 -1.50 -7.76 1.35
C PRO A 313 -2.32 -7.60 2.64
N ASP A 314 -1.78 -8.03 3.78
CA ASP A 314 -2.39 -7.98 5.12
C ASP A 314 -2.96 -6.60 5.46
N ARG A 315 -2.19 -5.55 5.20
CA ARG A 315 -2.62 -4.15 5.41
C ARG A 315 -3.89 -3.79 4.63
N VAL A 316 -4.07 -4.35 3.44
CA VAL A 316 -5.25 -4.10 2.60
C VAL A 316 -6.43 -4.88 3.18
N ARG A 317 -6.20 -6.13 3.59
CA ARG A 317 -7.20 -6.97 4.28
C ARG A 317 -7.73 -6.29 5.54
N GLU A 318 -6.85 -5.91 6.45
CA GLU A 318 -7.24 -5.23 7.69
C GLU A 318 -8.01 -3.93 7.45
N ARG A 319 -7.65 -3.18 6.40
CA ARG A 319 -8.38 -1.97 6.02
C ARG A 319 -9.78 -2.29 5.52
N TYR A 320 -9.93 -3.28 4.62
CA TYR A 320 -11.23 -3.73 4.14
C TYR A 320 -12.14 -4.11 5.31
N LEU A 321 -11.58 -4.83 6.29
CA LEU A 321 -12.32 -5.25 7.47
C LEU A 321 -12.86 -4.06 8.27
N ARG A 322 -11.98 -3.13 8.63
CA ARG A 322 -12.36 -1.96 9.43
C ARG A 322 -13.42 -1.13 8.72
N GLU A 323 -13.25 -0.92 7.41
CA GLU A 323 -14.20 -0.14 6.62
C GLU A 323 -15.55 -0.84 6.49
N MET A 324 -15.59 -2.16 6.27
CA MET A 324 -16.86 -2.90 6.12
C MET A 324 -17.58 -3.05 7.46
N ALA A 325 -16.88 -3.35 8.54
CA ALA A 325 -17.50 -3.44 9.86
C ALA A 325 -18.09 -2.10 10.29
N MET A 326 -17.39 -1.00 10.02
CA MET A 326 -17.89 0.34 10.33
C MET A 326 -19.10 0.71 9.47
N TYR A 327 -19.06 0.44 8.16
CA TYR A 327 -20.15 0.79 7.24
C TYR A 327 -21.41 -0.04 7.48
N TYR A 328 -21.29 -1.37 7.61
CA TYR A 328 -22.45 -2.26 7.75
C TYR A 328 -22.84 -2.55 9.21
N GLY A 329 -22.01 -2.18 10.19
CA GLY A 329 -22.24 -2.52 11.59
C GLY A 329 -22.11 -4.02 11.89
N VAL A 330 -21.29 -4.75 11.13
CA VAL A 330 -21.14 -6.22 11.23
C VAL A 330 -19.86 -6.64 11.93
N ARG A 331 -19.86 -7.83 12.54
CA ARG A 331 -18.69 -8.41 13.21
C ARG A 331 -17.96 -9.47 12.39
N ASN A 332 -18.67 -10.16 11.50
CA ASN A 332 -18.10 -11.23 10.68
C ASN A 332 -17.91 -10.73 9.25
N ILE A 333 -16.69 -10.87 8.74
CA ILE A 333 -16.36 -10.46 7.38
C ILE A 333 -15.60 -11.59 6.71
N TYR A 334 -16.15 -12.08 5.61
CA TYR A 334 -15.54 -13.10 4.80
C TYR A 334 -14.87 -12.44 3.61
N VAL A 335 -13.60 -12.70 3.38
CA VAL A 335 -12.88 -12.18 2.21
C VAL A 335 -12.51 -13.33 1.29
N LEU A 336 -13.06 -13.28 0.08
CA LEU A 336 -13.03 -14.34 -0.91
C LEU A 336 -12.27 -13.82 -2.13
N PRO A 337 -10.97 -14.13 -2.26
CA PRO A 337 -10.25 -13.83 -3.49
C PRO A 337 -10.83 -14.69 -4.62
N VAL A 338 -11.32 -14.05 -5.67
CA VAL A 338 -11.89 -14.72 -6.84
C VAL A 338 -10.78 -14.83 -7.88
N TYR A 339 -10.17 -16.02 -8.00
CA TYR A 339 -9.12 -16.25 -8.99
C TYR A 339 -9.71 -16.24 -10.39
N VAL A 340 -9.17 -15.38 -11.25
CA VAL A 340 -9.44 -15.40 -12.69
C VAL A 340 -8.09 -15.60 -13.39
N PRO A 341 -7.87 -16.75 -14.05
CA PRO A 341 -6.56 -17.11 -14.61
C PRO A 341 -6.05 -16.10 -15.64
#